data_AF-A0A7D9J8I9-F1
#
_entry.id   AF-A0A7D9J8I9-F1
#
_cell.length_a   1.000
_cell.length_b   1.000
_cell.length_c   1.000
_cell.angle_alpha   90.00
_cell.angle_beta   90.00
_cell.angle_gamma   90.00
#
_symmetry.space_group_name_H-M   'P 1'
#
loop_
_entity.id
_entity.type
_entity.pdbx_description
1 polymer ?
#
loop_
_entity_poly.entity_id
_entity_poly.type
_entity_poly.pdbx_seq_one_letter_code
_entity_poly.pdbx_strand_id
1 'polypeptide(L)'
;GPDVLTKISSGDIKAKEGDLVNLLCSAQGELPITFSWEKDQKPLESFMEKEKPHRSSFLVVTVKDQSSFGKYICHIRDRFQSTSHTIRVQKLEGAGNFAF
;
A
#
# COMPACT_ATOMS: atom_id res chain seq x y z
N GLY A 1 -19.68 -9.46 8.55
CA GLY A 1 -19.16 -8.08 8.40
C GLY A 1 -18.57 -7.96 7.01
N PRO A 2 -18.25 -6.77 6.49
CA PRO A 2 -17.52 -6.64 5.23
C PRO A 2 -16.24 -7.48 5.30
N ASP A 3 -16.22 -8.56 4.53
CA ASP A 3 -15.04 -9.40 4.40
C ASP A 3 -14.00 -8.63 3.61
N VAL A 4 -12.89 -8.36 4.29
CA VAL A 4 -11.68 -7.82 3.70
C VAL A 4 -11.11 -8.91 2.79
N LEU A 5 -11.58 -8.95 1.54
CA LEU A 5 -11.09 -9.88 0.51
C LEU A 5 -9.75 -9.39 -0.02
N THR A 6 -8.75 -9.37 0.86
CA THR A 6 -7.44 -8.83 0.57
C THR A 6 -6.56 -9.95 0.05
N LYS A 7 -6.62 -10.13 -1.27
CA LYS A 7 -5.39 -10.42 -2.02
C LYS A 7 -4.50 -9.17 -1.99
N ILE A 8 -4.12 -8.71 -0.79
CA ILE A 8 -3.14 -7.62 -0.64
C ILE A 8 -1.77 -8.28 -0.65
N SER A 9 -0.83 -7.61 -1.32
CA SER A 9 0.61 -7.86 -1.27
C SER A 9 1.04 -8.08 0.18
N SER A 10 1.09 -9.35 0.56
CA SER A 10 1.39 -9.80 1.90
C SER A 10 2.85 -9.49 2.18
N GLY A 11 3.09 -8.59 3.11
CA GLY A 11 4.41 -8.39 3.69
C GLY A 11 5.35 -7.56 2.83
N ASP A 12 5.98 -6.60 3.51
CA ASP A 12 7.31 -6.07 3.25
C ASP A 12 7.79 -6.14 1.78
N ILE A 13 7.56 -5.05 1.04
CA ILE A 13 8.07 -4.87 -0.33
C ILE A 13 9.52 -4.42 -0.23
N LYS A 14 10.43 -5.14 -0.89
CA LYS A 14 11.83 -4.72 -1.03
C LYS A 14 12.02 -3.95 -2.33
N ALA A 15 12.64 -2.77 -2.25
CA ALA A 15 12.89 -1.92 -3.40
C ALA A 15 14.22 -1.17 -3.28
N LYS A 16 14.79 -0.72 -4.38
CA LYS A 16 16.00 0.11 -4.43
C LYS A 16 15.72 1.46 -5.08
N GLU A 17 16.65 2.40 -4.95
CA GLU A 17 16.57 3.70 -5.62
C GLU A 17 16.39 3.52 -7.13
N GLY A 18 15.46 4.28 -7.70
CA GLY A 18 15.04 4.18 -9.09
C GLY A 18 13.85 3.23 -9.34
N ASP A 19 13.48 2.38 -8.37
CA ASP A 19 12.34 1.49 -8.52
C ASP A 19 11.00 2.26 -8.43
N LEU A 20 10.01 1.75 -9.16
CA LEU A 20 8.61 2.15 -9.05
C LEU A 20 7.84 1.06 -8.31
N VAL A 21 7.41 1.37 -7.09
CA VAL A 21 6.66 0.46 -6.23
C VAL A 21 5.18 0.78 -6.32
N ASN A 22 4.38 -0.20 -6.76
CA ASN A 22 2.93 -0.09 -6.84
C ASN A 22 2.29 -0.76 -5.62
N LEU A 23 1.69 0.03 -4.74
CA LEU A 23 0.91 -0.46 -3.61
C LEU A 23 -0.56 -0.57 -4.03
N LEU A 24 -1.16 -1.74 -3.76
CA LEU A 24 -2.56 -2.01 -4.06
C LEU A 24 -3.32 -2.32 -2.77
N CYS A 25 -4.41 -1.60 -2.57
CA CYS A 25 -5.37 -1.83 -1.52
C CYS A 25 -6.73 -2.12 -2.17
N SER A 26 -7.30 -3.29 -1.96
CA SER A 26 -8.60 -3.66 -2.53
C SER A 26 -9.55 -4.09 -1.42
N ALA A 27 -10.79 -3.66 -1.52
CA ALA A 27 -11.81 -3.92 -0.52
C ALA A 27 -13.14 -4.28 -1.19
N GLN A 28 -13.90 -5.13 -0.50
CA GLN A 28 -15.28 -5.45 -0.82
C GLN A 28 -16.12 -5.20 0.42
N GLY A 29 -17.30 -4.63 0.24
CA GLY A 29 -18.12 -4.13 1.33
C GLY A 29 -19.28 -3.29 0.82
N GLU A 30 -19.97 -2.63 1.73
CA GLU A 30 -21.13 -1.82 1.38
C GLU A 30 -20.74 -0.44 0.86
N LEU A 31 -21.33 -0.01 -0.24
CA LEU A 31 -21.03 1.29 -0.82
C LEU A 31 -21.68 2.43 -0.01
N PRO A 32 -21.04 3.62 0.05
CA PRO A 32 -19.76 3.98 -0.55
C PRO A 32 -18.57 3.47 0.27
N ILE A 33 -17.57 2.89 -0.42
CA ILE A 33 -16.27 2.56 0.17
C ILE A 33 -15.30 3.69 -0.17
N THR A 34 -14.60 4.18 0.84
CA THR A 34 -13.61 5.25 0.75
C THR A 34 -12.23 4.72 1.11
N PHE A 35 -11.20 5.22 0.41
CA PHE A 35 -9.81 4.94 0.71
C PHE A 35 -9.08 6.20 1.14
N SER A 36 -8.13 6.04 2.05
CA SER A 36 -7.10 7.04 2.28
C SER A 36 -5.76 6.36 2.54
N TRP A 37 -4.68 7.08 2.27
CA TRP A 37 -3.32 6.58 2.47
C TRP A 37 -2.57 7.49 3.43
N GLU A 38 -1.68 6.89 4.21
CA GLU A 38 -0.67 7.61 4.97
C GLU A 38 0.69 6.93 4.84
N LYS A 39 1.75 7.72 5.00
CA LYS A 39 3.12 7.26 5.14
C LYS A 39 3.68 7.83 6.43
N ASP A 40 4.14 6.95 7.32
CA ASP A 40 4.76 7.33 8.60
C ASP A 40 3.93 8.38 9.36
N GLN A 41 2.61 8.14 9.47
CA GLN A 41 1.60 9.01 10.12
C GLN A 41 1.29 10.33 9.39
N LYS A 42 1.78 10.53 8.17
CA LYS A 42 1.44 11.69 7.33
C LYS A 42 0.49 11.28 6.21
N PRO A 43 -0.65 11.99 6.02
CA PRO A 43 -1.59 11.67 4.95
C PRO A 43 -0.95 11.87 3.58
N LEU A 44 -1.34 11.01 2.62
CA LEU A 44 -0.97 11.11 1.22
C LEU A 44 -2.21 11.46 0.40
N GLU A 45 -2.11 12.51 -0.40
CA GLU A 45 -3.22 13.00 -1.21
C GLU A 45 -3.22 12.44 -2.64
N SER A 46 -2.08 11.88 -3.10
CA SER A 46 -1.92 11.38 -4.46
C SER A 46 -2.04 9.87 -4.51
N PHE A 47 -3.22 9.37 -4.86
CA PHE A 47 -3.50 7.96 -5.15
C PHE A 47 -4.64 7.85 -6.17
N MET A 48 -4.76 6.71 -6.82
CA MET A 48 -5.79 6.45 -7.82
C MET A 48 -6.80 5.43 -7.31
N GLU A 49 -8.09 5.73 -7.43
CA GLU A 49 -9.15 4.78 -7.13
C GLU A 49 -9.76 4.18 -8.40
N LYS A 50 -10.14 2.90 -8.34
CA LYS A 50 -10.90 2.19 -9.37
C LYS A 50 -12.15 1.56 -8.76
N GLU A 51 -13.28 1.71 -9.44
CA GLU A 51 -14.59 1.38 -8.88
C GLU A 51 -15.18 0.01 -9.31
N LYS A 52 -14.66 -0.69 -10.33
CA LYS A 52 -15.28 -1.92 -10.88
C LYS A 52 -14.25 -3.02 -11.19
N PRO A 53 -14.56 -4.33 -10.96
CA PRO A 53 -15.69 -4.92 -10.23
C PRO A 53 -15.53 -4.91 -8.68
N HIS A 54 -14.34 -4.56 -8.19
CA HIS A 54 -14.06 -4.34 -6.76
C HIS A 54 -13.46 -2.95 -6.57
N ARG A 55 -13.79 -2.29 -5.46
CA ARG A 55 -13.23 -1.00 -5.07
C ARG A 55 -11.75 -1.19 -4.74
N SER A 56 -10.88 -0.53 -5.48
CA SER A 56 -9.43 -0.64 -5.31
C SER A 56 -8.78 0.73 -5.34
N SER A 57 -7.74 0.91 -4.53
CA SER A 57 -6.92 2.10 -4.47
C SER A 57 -5.46 1.73 -4.73
N PHE A 58 -4.80 2.53 -5.57
CA PHE A 58 -3.43 2.35 -6.01
C PHE A 58 -2.59 3.54 -5.58
N LEU A 59 -1.46 3.27 -4.92
CA LEU A 59 -0.44 4.27 -4.62
C LEU A 59 0.84 3.89 -5.36
N VAL A 60 1.35 4.80 -6.19
CA VAL A 60 2.62 4.63 -6.90
C VAL A 60 3.70 5.39 -6.14
N VAL A 61 4.69 4.66 -5.64
CA VAL A 61 5.83 5.21 -4.91
C VAL A 61 7.06 5.12 -5.79
N THR A 62 7.62 6.27 -6.17
CA THR A 62 8.95 6.33 -6.80
C THR A 62 10.01 6.36 -5.71
N VAL A 63 10.88 5.35 -5.66
CA VAL A 63 11.95 5.28 -4.67
C VAL A 63 13.08 6.21 -5.09
N LYS A 64 13.11 7.41 -4.50
CA LYS A 64 14.11 8.44 -4.80
C LYS A 64 15.30 8.39 -3.85
N ASP A 65 15.01 8.18 -2.57
CA ASP A 65 15.98 8.23 -1.47
C ASP A 65 15.44 7.45 -0.25
N GLN A 66 16.16 7.54 0.86
CA GLN A 66 15.80 6.87 2.12
C GLN A 66 14.41 7.25 2.65
N SER A 67 13.91 8.46 2.35
CA SER A 67 12.59 8.91 2.76
C SER A 67 11.46 8.22 1.99
N SER A 68 11.75 7.49 0.91
CA SER A 68 10.76 6.71 0.17
C SER A 68 10.42 5.38 0.86
N PHE A 69 11.32 4.86 1.70
CA PHE A 69 11.08 3.69 2.54
C PHE A 69 10.24 4.07 3.77
N GLY A 70 9.59 3.07 4.37
CA GLY A 70 8.79 3.28 5.57
C GLY A 70 7.49 2.50 5.59
N LYS A 71 6.60 2.90 6.49
CA LYS A 71 5.32 2.25 6.72
C LYS A 71 4.22 3.02 5.98
N TYR A 72 3.64 2.38 4.98
CA TYR A 72 2.48 2.88 4.25
C TYR A 72 1.23 2.20 4.80
N ILE A 73 0.20 2.97 5.12
CA ILE A 73 -1.06 2.44 5.62
C ILE A 73 -2.18 2.87 4.68
N CYS A 74 -2.93 1.89 4.19
CA CYS A 74 -4.20 2.13 3.51
C CYS A 74 -5.31 2.01 4.54
N HIS A 75 -6.10 3.06 4.70
CA HIS A 75 -7.33 3.05 5.48
C HIS A 75 -8.51 2.87 4.55
N ILE A 76 -9.40 1.96 4.92
CA ILE A 76 -10.61 1.61 4.19
C ILE A 76 -11.79 1.86 5.10
N ARG A 77 -12.79 2.58 4.61
CA ARG A 77 -14.02 2.83 5.36
C ARG A 77 -15.24 2.61 4.49
N ASP A 78 -16.19 1.86 5.02
CA ASP A 78 -17.56 1.79 4.52
C ASP A 78 -18.53 2.47 5.51
N ARG A 79 -19.84 2.38 5.26
CA ARG A 79 -20.86 3.00 6.12
C ARG A 79 -21.01 2.39 7.51
N PHE A 80 -20.44 1.20 7.76
CA PHE A 80 -20.62 0.42 8.98
C PHE A 80 -19.31 0.12 9.73
N GLN A 81 -18.19 0.05 9.02
CA GLN A 81 -16.90 -0.40 9.51
C GLN A 81 -15.74 0.40 8.91
N SER A 82 -14.62 0.38 9.60
CA SER A 82 -13.34 0.90 9.13
C SER A 82 -12.25 -0.11 9.45
N THR A 83 -11.35 -0.32 8.51
CA THR A 83 -10.20 -1.22 8.64
C THR A 83 -8.97 -0.57 8.02
N SER A 84 -7.78 -1.06 8.37
CA SER A 84 -6.54 -0.55 7.82
C SER A 84 -5.57 -1.68 7.51
N HIS A 85 -4.77 -1.48 6.45
CA HIS A 85 -3.75 -2.41 6.04
C HIS A 85 -2.39 -1.73 6.01
N THR A 86 -1.41 -2.33 6.66
CA THR A 86 -0.03 -1.85 6.68
C THR A 86 0.82 -2.55 5.63
N ILE A 87 1.54 -1.77 4.82
CA ILE A 87 2.54 -2.23 3.86
C ILE A 87 3.87 -1.58 4.23
N ARG A 88 4.93 -2.36 4.38
CA ARG A 88 6.28 -1.81 4.60
C ARG A 88 7.03 -1.80 3.29
N VAL A 89 7.65 -0.67 2.94
CA VAL A 89 8.59 -0.59 1.83
C VAL A 89 9.99 -0.51 2.45
N GLN A 90 10.79 -1.54 2.23
CA GLN A 90 12.12 -1.71 2.78
C GLN A 90 13.16 -1.64 1.68
N LYS A 91 14.38 -1.26 2.04
CA LYS A 91 15.51 -1.26 1.11
C LYS A 91 15.82 -2.69 0.70
N LEU A 92 15.95 -2.93 -0.60
CA LEU A 92 16.48 -4.17 -1.14
C LEU A 92 17.98 -4.18 -0.83
N GLU A 93 18.37 -4.93 0.20
CA GLU A 93 19.79 -5.20 0.46
C GLU A 93 20.33 -6.02 -0.71
N GLY A 94 21.42 -5.54 -1.33
CA GLY A 94 22.11 -6.29 -2.37
C GLY A 94 22.56 -7.64 -1.82
N ALA A 95 22.46 -8.70 -2.64
CA ALA A 95 23.06 -9.98 -2.32
C ALA A 95 24.51 -9.73 -1.88
N GLY A 96 24.78 -9.98 -0.59
CA GLY A 96 26.11 -9.89 -0.05
C GLY A 96 27.05 -10.71 -0.91
N ASN A 97 28.18 -10.11 -1.24
CA ASN A 97 29.28 -10.72 -1.97
C ASN A 97 29.65 -12.06 -1.30
N PHE A 98 29.14 -13.19 -1.77
CA PHE A 98 29.63 -14.50 -1.37
C PHE A 98 30.95 -14.70 -2.10
N ALA A 99 32.04 -14.24 -1.47
CA ALA A 99 33.39 -14.61 -1.87
C ALA A 99 33.57 -16.11 -1.56
N PHE A 100 33.85 -16.90 -2.59
CA PHE A 100 34.44 -18.24 -2.48
C PHE A 100 35.96 -18.13 -2.48
#